data_AF-A0A553FIE8-F1
#
_entry.id   AF-A0A553FIE8-F1
#
_cell.length_a   1.000
_cell.length_b   1.000
_cell.length_c   1.000
_cell.angle_alpha   90.00
_cell.angle_beta   90.00
_cell.angle_gamma   90.00
#
_symmetry.space_group_name_H-M   'P 1'
#
loop_
_entity.id
_entity.type
_entity.pdbx_description
1 polymer ?
#
loop_
_entity_poly.entity_id
_entity_poly.type
_entity_poly.pdbx_seq_one_letter_code
_entity_poly.pdbx_strand_id
1 'polypeptide(L)'
;MEEIEVLVIDVDAEPIELCKLLKIANLVGGGGEAKMVISEGYVYLNGEVEYQKRKKVYFEDIVQFNGEAIMPMLREASEDERLAAEQAPSFNEAVANNQKDNSEPFKPKNKAKANNKKKPKSNSNKGKSAVKDKNPAAEKNSRTGRKSISF
;
A
#
# COMPACT_ATOMS: atom_id res chain seq x y z
N MET A 1 5.56 -16.28 -34.49
CA MET A 1 5.30 -15.13 -33.61
C MET A 1 3.88 -15.35 -33.13
N GLU A 2 3.69 -15.51 -31.83
CA GLU A 2 2.33 -15.54 -31.27
C GLU A 2 1.81 -14.10 -31.30
N GLU A 3 0.65 -13.89 -31.92
CA GLU A 3 -0.04 -12.61 -31.91
C GLU A 3 -0.79 -12.52 -30.58
N ILE A 4 -0.39 -11.58 -29.73
CA ILE A 4 -1.08 -11.30 -28.46
C ILE A 4 -2.11 -10.21 -28.72
N GLU A 5 -3.38 -10.50 -28.49
CA GLU A 5 -4.46 -9.52 -28.56
C GLU A 5 -4.36 -8.54 -27.37
N VAL A 6 -4.50 -7.24 -27.65
CA VAL A 6 -4.46 -6.20 -26.62
C VAL A 6 -5.87 -5.74 -26.31
N LEU A 7 -6.28 -5.90 -25.05
CA LEU A 7 -7.58 -5.47 -24.55
C LEU A 7 -7.51 -4.02 -24.05
N VAL A 8 -8.44 -3.19 -24.49
CA VAL A 8 -8.55 -1.80 -24.03
C VAL A 8 -9.32 -1.75 -22.71
N ILE A 9 -8.76 -1.05 -21.72
CA ILE A 9 -9.35 -0.87 -20.39
C ILE A 9 -9.63 0.61 -20.15
N ASP A 10 -10.91 0.94 -20.02
CA ASP A 10 -11.35 2.28 -19.69
C ASP A 10 -10.97 2.65 -18.24
N VAL A 11 -10.33 3.79 -18.06
CA VAL A 11 -9.99 4.37 -16.75
C VAL A 11 -10.42 5.83 -16.69
N ASP A 12 -10.80 6.29 -15.50
CA ASP A 12 -11.35 7.64 -15.31
C ASP A 12 -10.28 8.75 -15.24
N ALA A 13 -9.02 8.38 -14.98
CA ALA A 13 -7.94 9.33 -14.78
C ALA A 13 -6.56 8.71 -15.01
N GLU A 14 -5.62 9.57 -15.42
CA GLU A 14 -4.20 9.27 -15.57
C GLU A 14 -3.38 10.18 -14.63
N PRO A 15 -2.27 9.69 -14.04
CA PRO A 15 -1.73 8.34 -14.14
C PRO A 15 -2.40 7.33 -13.22
N ILE A 16 -2.56 6.09 -13.70
CA ILE A 16 -3.06 4.97 -12.90
C ILE A 16 -1.90 4.16 -12.29
N GLU A 17 -2.11 3.57 -11.12
CA GLU A 17 -1.13 2.66 -10.52
C GLU A 17 -1.24 1.27 -11.14
N LEU A 18 -0.11 0.64 -11.48
CA LEU A 18 -0.05 -0.70 -12.08
C LEU A 18 -0.89 -1.74 -11.32
N CYS A 19 -0.76 -1.81 -9.99
CA CYS A 19 -1.57 -2.70 -9.16
C CYS A 19 -3.08 -2.44 -9.26
N LYS A 20 -3.48 -1.18 -9.42
CA LYS A 20 -4.89 -0.80 -9.57
C LYS A 20 -5.40 -1.20 -10.95
N LEU A 21 -4.60 -0.98 -11.99
CA LEU A 21 -4.92 -1.35 -13.37
C LEU A 21 -5.17 -2.85 -13.51
N LEU A 22 -4.29 -3.71 -12.99
CA LEU A 22 -4.47 -5.17 -13.01
C LEU A 22 -5.79 -5.61 -12.35
N LYS A 23 -6.20 -4.91 -11.28
CA LYS A 23 -7.46 -5.19 -10.59
C LYS A 23 -8.67 -4.77 -11.41
N ILE A 24 -8.64 -3.59 -12.03
CA ILE A 24 -9.75 -3.08 -12.86
C ILE A 24 -9.93 -3.98 -14.09
N ALA A 25 -8.83 -4.46 -14.67
CA ALA A 25 -8.83 -5.39 -15.79
C ALA A 25 -9.24 -6.83 -15.42
N ASN A 26 -9.57 -7.11 -14.15
CA ASN A 26 -9.91 -8.45 -13.63
C ASN A 26 -8.85 -9.53 -13.90
N LEU A 27 -7.58 -9.13 -14.10
CA LEU A 27 -6.46 -10.06 -14.29
C LEU A 27 -6.02 -10.75 -12.99
N VAL A 28 -6.49 -10.24 -11.85
CA VAL A 28 -6.22 -10.80 -10.52
C VAL A 28 -7.51 -10.84 -9.69
N GLY A 29 -7.60 -11.77 -8.74
CA GLY A 29 -8.70 -11.88 -7.79
C GLY A 29 -8.73 -10.78 -6.73
N GLY A 30 -7.63 -10.03 -6.54
CA GLY A 30 -7.63 -8.89 -5.62
C GLY A 30 -6.33 -8.09 -5.54
N GLY A 31 -6.36 -7.01 -4.76
CA GLY A 31 -5.22 -6.10 -4.61
C GLY A 31 -4.01 -6.71 -3.88
N GLY A 32 -4.21 -7.74 -3.07
CA GLY A 32 -3.11 -8.49 -2.44
C GLY A 32 -2.33 -9.32 -3.46
N GLU A 33 -3.07 -10.00 -4.34
CA GLU A 33 -2.52 -10.79 -5.45
C GLU A 33 -1.80 -9.90 -6.46
N ALA A 34 -2.40 -8.78 -6.92
CA ALA A 34 -1.73 -7.81 -7.79
C ALA A 34 -0.37 -7.39 -7.23
N LYS A 35 -0.30 -7.08 -5.93
CA LYS A 35 0.97 -6.72 -5.31
C LYS A 35 1.95 -7.89 -5.37
N MET A 36 1.51 -9.10 -5.05
CA MET A 36 2.36 -10.30 -5.04
C MET A 36 2.95 -10.56 -6.42
N VAL A 37 2.12 -10.68 -7.46
CA VAL A 37 2.56 -11.01 -8.82
C VAL A 37 3.50 -9.97 -9.43
N ILE A 38 3.28 -8.68 -9.12
CA ILE A 38 4.20 -7.60 -9.51
C ILE A 38 5.56 -7.78 -8.79
N SER A 39 5.57 -8.05 -7.48
CA SER A 39 6.86 -8.25 -6.78
C SER A 39 7.60 -9.51 -7.17
N GLU A 40 6.89 -10.51 -7.68
CA GLU A 40 7.46 -11.76 -8.18
C GLU A 40 7.96 -11.65 -9.62
N GLY A 41 7.71 -10.52 -10.31
CA GLY A 41 8.22 -10.26 -11.64
C GLY A 41 7.44 -10.94 -12.76
N TYR A 42 6.14 -11.24 -12.52
CA TYR A 42 5.27 -11.84 -13.55
C TYR A 42 4.62 -10.82 -14.49
N VAL A 43 4.75 -9.53 -14.19
CA VAL A 43 4.08 -8.44 -14.91
C VAL A 43 5.10 -7.68 -15.74
N TYR A 44 4.77 -7.47 -17.01
CA TYR A 44 5.59 -6.70 -17.94
C TYR A 44 4.89 -5.37 -18.25
N LEU A 45 5.65 -4.30 -18.32
CA LEU A 45 5.21 -2.98 -18.78
C LEU A 45 6.08 -2.62 -20.00
N ASN A 46 5.45 -2.46 -21.15
CA ASN A 46 6.12 -2.17 -22.42
C ASN A 46 7.25 -3.17 -22.77
N GLY A 47 7.04 -4.44 -22.42
CA GLY A 47 7.98 -5.54 -22.68
C GLY A 47 9.07 -5.73 -21.61
N GLU A 48 9.16 -4.85 -20.61
CA GLU A 48 10.12 -4.99 -19.50
C GLU A 48 9.44 -5.47 -18.22
N VAL A 49 10.09 -6.35 -17.46
CA VAL A 49 9.58 -6.81 -16.17
C VAL A 49 9.53 -5.65 -15.19
N GLU A 50 8.36 -5.39 -14.59
CA GLU A 50 8.17 -4.31 -13.61
C GLU A 50 7.90 -4.87 -12.22
N TYR A 51 8.57 -4.31 -11.21
CA TYR A 51 8.49 -4.75 -9.80
C TYR A 51 7.79 -3.72 -8.90
N GLN A 52 7.54 -2.51 -9.42
CA GLN A 52 6.94 -1.42 -8.67
C GLN A 52 5.41 -1.48 -8.70
N LYS A 53 4.83 -1.95 -7.58
CA LYS A 53 3.37 -2.10 -7.38
C LYS A 53 2.57 -0.81 -7.67
N ARG A 54 3.16 0.36 -7.39
CA ARG A 54 2.57 1.69 -7.62
C ARG A 54 3.24 2.44 -8.77
N LYS A 55 3.85 1.72 -9.72
CA LYS A 55 4.34 2.32 -10.97
C LYS A 55 3.19 3.08 -11.62
N LYS A 56 3.47 4.30 -12.05
CA LYS A 56 2.54 5.10 -12.83
C LYS A 56 2.52 4.55 -14.24
N VAL A 57 1.33 4.14 -14.67
CA VAL A 57 1.00 3.66 -16.01
C VAL A 57 0.18 4.75 -16.68
N TYR A 58 0.54 5.05 -17.91
CA TYR A 58 -0.03 6.09 -18.75
C TYR A 58 -0.86 5.46 -19.86
N PHE A 59 -1.66 6.26 -20.56
CA PHE A 59 -2.39 5.80 -21.73
C PHE A 59 -1.43 5.26 -22.79
N GLU A 60 -1.91 4.30 -23.57
CA GLU A 60 -1.13 3.58 -24.59
C GLU A 60 0.01 2.68 -24.04
N ASP A 61 0.29 2.70 -22.73
CA ASP A 61 1.19 1.71 -22.13
C ASP A 61 0.58 0.30 -22.24
N ILE A 62 1.42 -0.68 -22.60
CA ILE A 62 1.01 -2.07 -22.72
C ILE A 62 1.46 -2.83 -21.46
N VAL A 63 0.50 -3.32 -20.69
CA VAL A 63 0.74 -4.19 -19.54
C VAL A 63 0.44 -5.63 -19.92
N GLN A 64 1.38 -6.54 -19.68
CA GLN A 64 1.21 -7.97 -19.97
C GLN A 64 1.32 -8.80 -18.70
N PHE A 65 0.41 -9.74 -18.53
CA PHE A 65 0.38 -10.68 -17.42
C PHE A 65 -0.41 -11.93 -17.82
N ASN A 66 0.11 -13.12 -17.48
CA ASN A 66 -0.57 -14.40 -17.70
C ASN A 66 -1.06 -14.66 -19.15
N GLY A 67 -0.30 -14.19 -20.15
CA GLY A 67 -0.65 -14.34 -21.57
C GLY A 67 -1.67 -13.33 -22.09
N GLU A 68 -2.15 -12.42 -21.24
CA GLU A 68 -3.05 -11.33 -21.63
C GLU A 68 -2.28 -10.00 -21.70
N ALA A 69 -2.64 -9.16 -22.67
CA ALA A 69 -2.14 -7.79 -22.80
C ALA A 69 -3.29 -6.79 -22.65
N ILE A 70 -3.07 -5.75 -21.86
CA ILE A 70 -4.04 -4.68 -21.64
C ILE A 70 -3.42 -3.31 -21.90
N MET A 71 -4.25 -2.36 -22.33
CA MET A 71 -3.87 -0.97 -22.57
C MET A 71 -4.92 -0.05 -21.93
N PRO A 72 -4.54 0.84 -21.00
CA PRO A 72 -5.48 1.78 -20.42
C PRO A 72 -5.81 2.90 -21.41
N MET A 73 -7.08 3.30 -21.45
CA MET A 73 -7.60 4.44 -22.23
C MET A 73 -8.50 5.31 -21.34
N LEU A 74 -8.59 6.60 -21.64
CA LEU A 74 -9.47 7.50 -20.90
C LEU A 74 -10.93 7.22 -21.26
N ARG A 75 -11.76 6.96 -20.26
CA ARG A 75 -13.21 6.91 -20.46
C ARG A 75 -13.73 8.30 -20.79
N GLU A 76 -14.40 8.46 -21.92
CA GLU A 76 -15.17 9.67 -22.18
C GLU A 76 -16.42 9.66 -21.29
N ALA A 77 -16.49 10.58 -20.33
CA ALA A 77 -17.70 10.78 -19.56
C ALA A 77 -18.83 11.19 -20.50
N SER A 78 -19.94 10.45 -20.44
CA SER A 78 -21.14 10.75 -21.23
C SER A 78 -21.70 12.13 -20.87
N GLU A 79 -22.34 12.82 -21.82
CA GLU A 79 -22.95 14.14 -21.57
C GLU A 79 -23.93 14.10 -20.38
N ASP A 80 -24.63 12.98 -20.20
CA ASP A 80 -25.53 12.77 -19.06
C ASP A 80 -24.78 12.74 -17.71
N GLU A 81 -23.60 12.12 -17.64
CA GLU A 81 -22.73 12.12 -16.45
C GLU A 81 -22.13 13.51 -16.18
N ARG A 82 -21.83 14.29 -17.23
CA ARG A 82 -21.33 15.68 -17.12
C ARG A 82 -22.39 16.63 -16.56
N LEU A 83 -23.61 16.56 -17.09
CA LEU A 83 -24.75 17.34 -16.62
C LEU A 83 -25.12 17.00 -15.17
N ALA A 84 -24.96 15.75 -14.75
CA ALA A 84 -25.17 15.33 -13.37
C ALA A 84 -24.06 15.83 -12.42
N ALA A 85 -22.80 15.89 -12.87
CA ALA A 85 -21.68 16.40 -12.09
C ALA A 85 -21.75 17.92 -11.88
N GLU A 86 -22.18 18.69 -12.89
CA GLU A 86 -22.40 20.15 -12.77
C GLU A 86 -23.56 20.52 -11.83
N GLN A 87 -24.55 19.63 -11.68
CA GLN A 87 -25.69 19.83 -10.79
C GLN A 87 -25.41 19.40 -9.33
N ALA A 88 -24.20 18.93 -9.02
CA ALA A 88 -23.84 18.64 -7.63
C ALA A 88 -23.91 19.94 -6.80
N PRO A 89 -24.77 20.02 -5.76
CA PRO A 89 -24.86 21.22 -4.94
C PRO A 89 -23.52 21.42 -4.23
N SER A 90 -22.83 22.49 -4.59
CA SER A 90 -21.75 23.04 -3.78
C SER A 90 -22.34 23.35 -2.41
N PHE A 91 -21.96 22.56 -1.40
CA PHE A 91 -22.29 22.81 0.00
C PHE A 91 -21.49 24.03 0.48
N ASN A 92 -21.87 25.20 -0.02
CA ASN A 92 -21.46 26.49 0.51
C ASN A 92 -22.71 27.10 1.14
N GLU A 93 -22.90 26.95 2.46
CA GLU A 93 -23.22 28.08 3.33
C GLU A 93 -23.19 27.70 4.83
N ALA A 94 -22.21 28.31 5.52
CA ALA A 94 -22.23 28.85 6.88
C ALA A 94 -23.05 28.19 8.01
N VAL A 95 -22.34 27.78 9.08
CA VAL A 95 -22.76 28.18 10.44
C VAL A 95 -21.54 28.67 11.23
N ALA A 96 -21.53 29.96 11.49
CA ALA A 96 -20.63 30.64 12.41
C ALA A 96 -21.08 30.46 13.88
N ASN A 97 -20.10 30.53 14.78
CA ASN A 97 -20.16 30.94 16.19
C ASN A 97 -20.35 29.90 17.33
N ASN A 98 -19.31 29.92 18.18
CA ASN A 98 -19.28 29.79 19.66
C ASN A 98 -19.55 28.43 20.32
N GLN A 99 -18.49 27.85 20.90
CA GLN A 99 -18.31 27.86 22.36
C GLN A 99 -16.83 27.71 22.74
N LYS A 100 -16.35 28.66 23.54
CA LYS A 100 -15.11 28.60 24.31
C LYS A 100 -15.23 27.47 25.32
N ASP A 101 -14.19 26.66 25.49
CA ASP A 101 -13.94 26.06 26.79
C ASP A 101 -12.44 26.12 27.12
N ASN A 102 -12.18 26.70 28.29
CA ASN A 102 -10.87 26.86 28.89
C ASN A 102 -10.59 25.62 29.74
N SER A 103 -9.49 24.91 29.48
CA SER A 103 -8.80 24.19 30.55
C SER A 103 -7.30 24.13 30.28
N GLU A 104 -6.55 24.60 31.26
CA GLU A 104 -5.12 24.90 31.28
C GLU A 104 -4.17 23.72 30.93
N PRO A 105 -2.94 24.06 30.50
CA PRO A 105 -1.90 23.08 30.18
C PRO A 105 -1.24 22.48 31.44
N PHE A 106 -1.43 21.18 31.66
CA PHE A 106 -0.59 20.42 32.59
C PHE A 106 0.84 20.28 32.04
N LYS A 107 1.77 21.01 32.65
CA LYS A 107 3.22 20.72 32.60
C LYS A 107 3.50 19.43 33.37
N PRO A 108 4.50 18.65 32.92
CA PRO A 108 5.61 18.38 33.84
C PRO A 108 6.94 18.87 33.27
N LYS A 109 7.59 19.76 34.03
CA LYS A 109 9.05 19.93 33.97
C LYS A 109 9.67 18.70 34.64
N ASN A 110 10.66 18.08 34.02
CA ASN A 110 11.93 17.84 34.70
C ASN A 110 13.09 17.74 33.71
N LYS A 111 14.03 18.67 33.91
CA LYS A 111 15.39 18.69 33.35
C LYS A 111 16.29 17.78 34.18
N ALA A 112 17.14 17.00 33.52
CA ALA A 112 18.53 16.65 33.88
C ALA A 112 18.89 15.32 33.20
N LYS A 113 20.10 15.03 32.71
CA LYS A 113 21.34 15.75 32.41
C LYS A 113 22.21 14.70 31.68
N ALA A 114 22.93 15.17 30.65
CA ALA A 114 24.29 14.79 30.27
C ALA A 114 24.69 13.33 29.92
N ASN A 115 25.32 13.23 28.73
CA ASN A 115 26.54 12.48 28.40
C ASN A 115 26.59 10.96 28.63
N ASN A 116 26.90 10.16 27.59
CA ASN A 116 28.29 9.93 27.16
C ASN A 116 28.37 9.04 25.90
N LYS A 117 29.49 9.21 25.20
CA LYS A 117 30.02 8.52 24.02
C LYS A 117 30.02 6.98 24.12
N LYS A 118 29.88 6.30 22.97
CA LYS A 118 30.89 5.43 22.31
C LYS A 118 30.25 4.33 21.42
N LYS A 119 30.62 4.30 20.13
CA LYS A 119 30.83 3.06 19.35
C LYS A 119 32.13 2.37 19.86
N PRO A 120 32.27 1.03 19.84
CA PRO A 120 32.82 0.29 18.68
C PRO A 120 32.04 -1.03 18.37
N LYS A 121 31.90 -1.47 17.10
CA LYS A 121 32.75 -2.39 16.29
C LYS A 121 32.92 -3.83 16.82
N SER A 122 32.64 -4.79 15.91
CA SER A 122 33.15 -6.19 15.82
C SER A 122 32.68 -7.15 16.93
N ASN A 123 32.56 -8.47 16.77
CA ASN A 123 33.06 -9.40 15.75
C ASN A 123 32.25 -10.71 15.82
N SER A 124 32.34 -11.50 14.75
CA SER A 124 32.20 -12.97 14.65
C SER A 124 32.22 -13.78 15.96
N ASN A 125 31.36 -14.80 16.12
CA ASN A 125 31.70 -16.18 15.71
C ASN A 125 30.61 -17.22 16.00
N LYS A 126 30.40 -18.05 14.97
CA LYS A 126 30.15 -19.50 14.91
C LYS A 126 30.33 -20.27 16.23
N GLY A 127 29.34 -21.10 16.59
CA GLY A 127 29.48 -22.13 17.63
C GLY A 127 28.25 -23.03 17.77
N LYS A 128 28.38 -24.29 17.34
CA LYS A 128 27.40 -25.38 17.45
C LYS A 128 27.29 -25.89 18.90
N SER A 129 26.11 -26.36 19.31
CA SER A 129 25.81 -27.52 20.22
C SER A 129 24.29 -27.45 20.55
N ALA A 130 23.41 -28.32 20.07
CA ALA A 130 23.19 -29.73 20.41
C ALA A 130 22.69 -29.97 21.87
N VAL A 131 21.47 -30.52 21.96
CA VAL A 131 20.94 -31.48 22.96
C VAL A 131 19.95 -31.00 24.05
N LYS A 132 18.72 -31.53 23.90
CA LYS A 132 17.70 -32.06 24.86
C LYS A 132 16.89 -31.20 25.84
N ASP A 133 15.58 -31.49 25.70
CA ASP A 133 14.57 -31.82 26.70
C ASP A 133 14.01 -30.74 27.65
N LYS A 134 12.67 -30.81 27.75
CA LYS A 134 11.76 -30.39 28.84
C LYS A 134 11.08 -29.02 28.68
N ASN A 135 9.82 -29.08 28.23
CA ASN A 135 8.75 -28.18 28.64
C ASN A 135 8.54 -28.37 30.17
N PRO A 136 8.40 -27.32 30.99
CA PRO A 136 7.14 -26.59 31.08
C PRO A 136 7.28 -25.08 31.32
N ALA A 137 6.12 -24.40 31.26
CA ALA A 137 5.82 -23.06 31.76
C ALA A 137 5.72 -21.95 30.70
N ALA A 138 4.49 -21.44 30.59
CA ALA A 138 4.08 -20.30 29.80
C ALA A 138 4.92 -19.06 30.12
N GLU A 139 5.79 -18.68 29.19
CA GLU A 139 6.59 -17.47 29.25
C GLU A 139 5.85 -16.34 28.53
N LYS A 140 5.45 -15.31 29.29
CA LYS A 140 4.81 -14.10 28.77
C LYS A 140 5.81 -13.34 27.89
N ASN A 141 5.65 -13.41 26.58
CA ASN A 141 6.46 -12.60 25.67
C ASN A 141 5.99 -11.13 25.73
N SER A 142 6.65 -10.34 26.59
CA SER A 142 6.39 -8.91 26.80
C SER A 142 6.75 -8.02 25.59
N ARG A 143 7.12 -8.61 24.44
CA ARG A 143 7.52 -7.88 23.24
C ARG A 143 6.35 -7.48 22.34
N THR A 144 5.19 -8.08 22.50
CA THR A 144 3.98 -7.71 21.76
C THR A 144 2.88 -7.48 22.78
N GLY A 145 2.45 -6.23 22.98
CA GLY A 145 1.40 -5.85 23.94
C GLY A 145 0.00 -6.41 23.64
N ARG A 146 -0.10 -7.60 23.05
CA ARG A 146 -1.34 -8.33 22.80
C ARG A 146 -1.51 -9.38 23.90
N LYS A 147 -2.61 -9.26 24.66
CA LYS A 147 -3.01 -10.29 25.62
C LYS A 147 -3.54 -11.51 24.85
N SER A 148 -3.08 -12.69 25.22
CA SER A 148 -3.66 -13.96 24.77
C SER A 148 -5.07 -14.10 25.38
N ILE A 149 -6.09 -14.27 24.54
CA ILE A 149 -7.44 -14.65 24.98
C ILE A 149 -7.49 -16.18 24.92
N SER A 150 -7.78 -16.82 26.04
CA SER A 150 -8.12 -18.25 26.12
C SER A 150 -9.63 -18.41 26.02
N PHE A 151 -10.08 -19.39 25.23
CA PHE A 151 -11.48 -19.83 25.17
C PHE A 151 -11.82 -20.72 26.35
#